data_AF-A0A838DSY6-F1
#
_entry.id   AF-A0A838DSY6-F1
#
_cell.length_a   1.000
_cell.length_b   1.000
_cell.length_c   1.000
_cell.angle_alpha   90.00
_cell.angle_beta   90.00
_cell.angle_gamma   90.00
#
_symmetry.space_group_name_H-M   'P 1'
#
loop_
_entity.id
_entity.type
_entity.pdbx_description
1 polymer ?
#
loop_
_entity_poly.entity_id
_entity_poly.type
_entity_poly.pdbx_seq_one_letter_code
_entity_poly.pdbx_strand_id
1 'polypeptide(L)'
;MSGSDFFPCWYPVQIRFRDLDPLAHVNNTVYFIYFEEARSHYLAQMKPWREEWPSEEERQQQEAQDNPRIQTGPRGHHYGMLVKEISCTFQLPLVRTDRSEVGVRVVKVGHTSYVMEHCIRDTNEHERIFATGRSVMVWCDYHTGRPYPIPQALRHAFEEMEGREFPEPAV
;
A
#
# COMPACT_ATOMS: atom_id res chain seq x y z
N MET A 1 -25.98 8.99 1.23
CA MET A 1 -24.73 9.10 2.03
C MET A 1 -23.58 8.74 1.10
N SER A 2 -22.92 9.74 0.54
CA SER A 2 -21.92 9.58 -0.52
C SER A 2 -20.50 9.52 0.07
N GLY A 3 -20.05 8.30 0.37
CA GLY A 3 -18.69 7.81 0.08
C GLY A 3 -17.44 8.59 0.52
N SER A 4 -17.50 9.54 1.44
CA SER A 4 -16.29 9.99 2.18
C SER A 4 -16.01 8.99 3.31
N ASP A 5 -15.88 7.72 2.94
CA ASP A 5 -15.68 6.61 3.88
C ASP A 5 -14.32 6.78 4.57
N PHE A 6 -14.29 6.50 5.87
CA PHE A 6 -13.14 6.62 6.77
C PHE A 6 -11.85 6.01 6.19
N PHE A 7 -10.71 6.69 6.43
CA PHE A 7 -9.36 6.15 6.25
C PHE A 7 -8.77 5.90 7.64
N PRO A 8 -8.36 4.67 7.97
CA PRO A 8 -7.82 4.36 9.30
C PRO A 8 -6.42 4.93 9.52
N CYS A 9 -5.72 5.28 8.43
CA CYS A 9 -4.38 5.84 8.48
C CYS A 9 -4.27 7.08 7.61
N TRP A 10 -3.75 8.16 8.20
CA TRP A 10 -3.34 9.38 7.50
C TRP A 10 -1.84 9.59 7.69
N TYR A 11 -1.13 9.89 6.61
CA TYR A 11 0.30 10.17 6.62
C TYR A 11 0.56 11.60 6.11
N PRO A 12 1.16 12.50 6.91
CA PRO A 12 1.49 13.84 6.45
C PRO A 12 2.60 13.78 5.39
N VAL A 13 2.39 14.44 4.26
CA VAL A 13 3.40 14.48 3.18
C VAL A 13 4.08 15.85 3.12
N GLN A 14 5.40 15.82 3.06
CA GLN A 14 6.20 17.03 2.88
C GLN A 14 6.47 17.25 1.40
N ILE A 15 5.85 18.27 0.81
CA ILE A 15 6.09 18.68 -0.58
C ILE A 15 7.47 19.32 -0.67
N ARG A 16 8.33 18.81 -1.55
CA ARG A 16 9.72 19.25 -1.73
C ARG A 16 9.83 20.10 -2.99
N PHE A 17 10.84 20.97 -3.04
CA PHE A 17 11.11 21.75 -4.25
C PHE A 17 11.38 20.85 -5.49
N ARG A 18 12.01 19.68 -5.28
CA ARG A 18 12.26 18.67 -6.33
C ARG A 18 10.98 18.06 -6.90
N ASP A 19 9.88 18.08 -6.15
CA ASP A 19 8.63 17.45 -6.54
C ASP A 19 7.89 18.28 -7.60
N LEU A 20 8.31 19.53 -7.81
CA LEU A 20 7.62 20.49 -8.65
C LEU A 20 8.04 20.39 -10.12
N ASP A 21 7.09 20.61 -11.01
CA ASP A 21 7.30 20.83 -12.43
C ASP A 21 7.66 22.31 -12.73
N PRO A 22 7.94 22.68 -13.99
CA PRO A 22 8.26 24.06 -14.36
C PRO A 22 7.14 25.09 -14.08
N LEU A 23 5.89 24.64 -13.87
CA LEU A 23 4.74 25.48 -13.52
C LEU A 23 4.54 25.57 -12.00
N ALA A 24 5.47 25.03 -11.20
CA ALA A 24 5.44 25.00 -9.75
C ALA A 24 4.31 24.16 -9.14
N HIS A 25 3.72 23.24 -9.91
CA HIS A 25 2.81 22.21 -9.39
C HIS A 25 3.59 20.94 -9.11
N VAL A 26 3.13 20.11 -8.19
CA VAL A 26 3.69 18.77 -8.00
C VAL A 26 3.54 17.97 -9.30
N ASN A 27 4.65 17.40 -9.76
CA ASN A 27 4.70 16.56 -10.95
C ASN A 27 3.80 15.33 -10.76
N ASN A 28 3.05 14.97 -11.80
CA ASN A 28 2.09 13.87 -11.76
C ASN A 28 2.66 12.51 -11.30
N THR A 29 3.95 12.23 -11.54
CA THR A 29 4.59 10.98 -11.11
C THR A 29 4.88 10.93 -9.61
N VAL A 30 5.01 12.09 -8.96
CA VAL A 30 5.38 12.18 -7.54
C VAL A 30 4.22 11.76 -6.63
N TYR A 31 2.98 11.88 -7.08
CA TYR A 31 1.80 11.41 -6.35
C TYR A 31 1.88 9.92 -5.99
N PHE A 32 2.48 9.10 -6.86
CA PHE A 32 2.69 7.67 -6.58
C PHE A 32 3.72 7.42 -5.48
N ILE A 33 4.70 8.31 -5.32
CA ILE A 33 5.66 8.27 -4.22
C ILE A 33 4.93 8.60 -2.91
N TYR A 34 4.06 9.59 -2.90
CA TYR A 34 3.24 9.93 -1.73
C TYR A 34 2.31 8.77 -1.31
N PHE A 35 1.69 8.07 -2.28
CA PHE A 35 0.93 6.85 -2.02
C PHE A 35 1.80 5.72 -1.44
N GLU A 36 3.05 5.58 -1.91
CA GLU A 36 4.00 4.61 -1.38
C GLU A 36 4.46 4.95 0.04
N GLU A 37 4.76 6.21 0.35
CA GLU A 37 5.13 6.66 1.69
C GLU A 37 3.98 6.37 2.68
N ALA A 38 2.74 6.71 2.32
CA ALA A 38 1.56 6.43 3.12
C ALA A 38 1.31 4.92 3.31
N ARG A 39 1.41 4.14 2.24
CA ARG A 39 1.30 2.67 2.30
C ARG A 39 2.36 2.06 3.20
N SER A 40 3.60 2.54 3.09
CA SER A 40 4.71 2.10 3.95
C SER A 40 4.43 2.41 5.42
N HIS A 41 3.87 3.59 5.70
CA HIS A 41 3.46 3.97 7.05
C HIS A 41 2.33 3.08 7.60
N TYR A 42 1.27 2.85 6.81
CA TYR A 42 0.17 1.95 7.15
C TYR A 42 0.65 0.54 7.48
N LEU A 43 1.51 -0.03 6.62
CA LEU A 43 2.06 -1.38 6.83
C LEU A 43 2.98 -1.48 8.05
N ALA A 44 3.65 -0.38 8.42
CA ALA A 44 4.52 -0.34 9.59
C ALA A 44 3.74 -0.33 10.92
N GLN A 45 2.45 0.01 10.91
CA GLN A 45 1.60 -0.07 12.10
C GLN A 45 1.16 -1.51 12.39
N MET A 46 1.09 -2.36 11.37
CA MET A 46 0.73 -3.78 11.49
C MET A 46 1.96 -4.68 11.72
N LYS A 47 3.04 -4.22 12.38
CA LYS A 47 4.27 -5.03 12.51
C LYS A 47 4.11 -6.42 13.15
N PRO A 48 3.21 -6.67 14.13
CA PRO A 48 3.14 -7.97 14.82
C PRO A 48 2.98 -9.19 13.90
N TRP A 49 2.14 -9.12 12.86
CA TRP A 49 1.91 -10.29 11.98
C TRP A 49 3.19 -10.76 11.26
N ARG A 50 4.16 -9.87 11.02
CA ARG A 50 5.45 -10.23 10.38
C ARG A 50 6.37 -11.01 11.29
N GLU A 51 6.18 -10.90 12.61
CA GLU A 51 6.94 -11.68 13.60
C GLU A 51 6.32 -13.09 13.73
N GLU A 52 5.01 -13.18 13.51
CA GLU A 52 4.22 -14.41 13.61
C GLU A 52 4.27 -15.29 12.34
N TRP A 53 4.72 -14.73 11.21
CA TRP A 53 4.73 -15.42 9.91
C TRP A 53 6.06 -15.22 9.14
N PRO A 54 6.64 -16.26 8.49
CA PRO A 54 6.09 -17.61 8.31
C PRO A 54 6.35 -18.55 9.49
N SER A 55 5.40 -19.47 9.70
CA SER A 55 5.52 -20.58 10.67
C SER A 55 6.64 -21.55 10.27
N GLU A 56 7.12 -22.35 11.23
CA GLU A 56 8.21 -23.31 11.00
C GLU A 56 7.85 -24.38 9.94
N GLU A 57 6.58 -24.77 9.87
CA GLU A 57 6.06 -25.73 8.89
C GLU A 57 6.05 -25.14 7.47
N GLU A 58 5.71 -23.86 7.31
CA GLU A 58 5.74 -23.16 6.01
C GLU A 58 7.17 -22.95 5.51
N ARG A 59 8.15 -22.85 6.41
CA ARG A 59 9.58 -22.76 6.05
C ARG A 59 10.12 -24.07 5.48
N GLN A 60 9.59 -25.22 5.92
CA GLN A 60 10.08 -26.55 5.55
C GLN A 60 9.54 -27.06 4.20
N GLN A 61 8.43 -26.50 3.70
CA GLN A 61 7.79 -26.96 2.46
C GLN A 61 8.42 -26.42 1.15
N GLN A 62 9.48 -25.62 1.21
CA GLN A 62 10.00 -24.92 0.02
C GLN A 62 11.36 -25.44 -0.47
N GLU A 63 11.31 -26.29 -1.50
CA GLU A 63 12.42 -26.49 -2.43
C GLU A 63 12.45 -25.31 -3.42
N ALA A 64 13.44 -24.41 -3.27
CA ALA A 64 13.51 -23.16 -4.03
C ALA A 64 14.18 -23.34 -5.41
N GLN A 65 13.50 -22.89 -6.47
CA GLN A 65 14.15 -22.57 -7.74
C GLN A 65 14.41 -21.06 -7.77
N ASP A 66 15.64 -20.65 -8.07
CA ASP A 66 16.12 -19.28 -7.96
C ASP A 66 15.55 -18.37 -9.07
N ASN A 67 14.94 -17.23 -8.72
CA ASN A 67 14.37 -16.27 -9.68
C ASN A 67 15.36 -15.12 -9.98
N PRO A 68 15.87 -15.00 -11.22
CA PRO A 68 16.88 -14.01 -11.55
C PRO A 68 16.37 -12.55 -11.58
N ARG A 69 15.06 -12.32 -11.52
CA ARG A 69 14.45 -10.98 -11.62
C ARG A 69 14.17 -10.31 -10.28
N ILE A 70 14.13 -11.06 -9.19
CA ILE A 70 13.86 -10.52 -7.85
C ILE A 70 15.08 -10.80 -6.98
N GLN A 71 15.88 -9.77 -6.75
CA GLN A 71 17.07 -9.87 -5.91
C GLN A 71 16.68 -9.60 -4.46
N THR A 72 16.43 -10.66 -3.70
CA THR A 72 16.40 -10.57 -2.24
C THR A 72 17.84 -10.60 -1.74
N GLY A 73 18.21 -9.67 -0.85
CA GLY A 73 19.54 -9.73 -0.22
C GLY A 73 19.71 -11.01 0.62
N PRO A 74 20.91 -11.32 1.13
CA PRO A 74 21.16 -12.53 1.95
C PRO A 74 20.33 -12.61 3.25
N ARG A 75 19.73 -11.49 3.67
CA ARG A 75 18.78 -11.37 4.79
C ARG A 75 17.41 -10.86 4.33
N GLY A 76 17.15 -10.91 3.02
CA GLY A 76 15.91 -10.43 2.41
C GLY A 76 14.74 -11.32 2.78
N HIS A 77 13.57 -10.73 2.93
CA HIS A 77 12.34 -11.49 3.13
C HIS A 77 12.07 -12.35 1.89
N HIS A 78 11.78 -13.64 2.10
CA HIS A 78 11.44 -14.57 1.00
C HIS A 78 10.12 -14.22 0.34
N TYR A 79 9.28 -13.47 1.04
CA TYR A 79 7.98 -13.04 0.56
C TYR A 79 7.83 -11.54 0.69
N GLY A 80 7.00 -10.98 -0.16
CA GLY A 80 6.59 -9.61 0.00
C GLY A 80 5.58 -9.15 -1.03
N MET A 81 5.27 -7.87 -0.95
CA MET A 81 4.24 -7.23 -1.75
C MET A 81 4.86 -6.67 -3.03
N LEU A 82 4.23 -6.94 -4.17
CA LEU A 82 4.54 -6.29 -5.44
C LEU A 82 3.36 -5.42 -5.87
N VAL A 83 3.65 -4.24 -6.40
CA VAL A 83 2.63 -3.41 -7.05
C VAL A 83 2.30 -4.02 -8.41
N LYS A 84 1.05 -4.43 -8.60
CA LYS A 84 0.55 -4.94 -9.89
C LYS A 84 -0.07 -3.84 -10.74
N GLU A 85 -0.77 -2.91 -10.10
CA GLU A 85 -1.46 -1.80 -10.76
C GLU A 85 -1.50 -0.62 -9.79
N ILE A 86 -1.32 0.59 -10.31
CA ILE A 86 -1.53 1.81 -9.56
C ILE A 86 -2.14 2.88 -10.47
N SER A 87 -3.12 3.61 -9.96
CA SER A 87 -3.77 4.72 -10.66
C SER A 87 -3.97 5.91 -9.75
N CYS A 88 -3.99 7.09 -10.35
CA CYS A 88 -4.21 8.36 -9.69
C CYS A 88 -5.20 9.19 -10.51
N THR A 89 -6.21 9.75 -9.84
CA THR A 89 -7.09 10.78 -10.38
C THR A 89 -6.71 12.10 -9.74
N PHE A 90 -6.30 13.06 -10.56
CA PHE A 90 -5.91 14.40 -10.12
C PHE A 90 -7.15 15.30 -10.10
N GLN A 91 -7.55 15.78 -8.93
CA GLN A 91 -8.69 16.71 -8.79
C GLN A 91 -8.24 18.17 -8.74
N LEU A 92 -7.20 18.47 -7.95
CA LEU A 92 -6.62 19.81 -7.81
C LEU A 92 -5.09 19.73 -7.89
N PRO A 93 -4.42 20.74 -8.47
CA PRO A 93 -2.97 20.84 -8.43
C PRO A 93 -2.47 20.97 -6.98
N LEU A 94 -1.47 20.20 -6.59
CA LEU A 94 -0.70 20.44 -5.37
C LEU A 94 0.39 21.49 -5.65
N VAL A 95 0.60 22.42 -4.72
CA VAL A 95 1.71 23.38 -4.74
C VAL A 95 2.52 23.34 -3.45
N ARG A 96 3.75 23.86 -3.48
CA ARG A 96 4.71 23.78 -2.36
C ARG A 96 4.19 24.31 -1.01
N THR A 97 3.25 25.24 -1.03
CA THR A 97 2.68 25.86 0.17
C THR A 97 1.52 25.09 0.77
N ASP A 98 0.94 24.13 0.05
CA ASP A 98 -0.11 23.29 0.59
C ASP A 98 0.43 22.43 1.73
N ARG A 99 -0.41 22.18 2.73
CA ARG A 99 -0.14 21.22 3.79
C ARG A 99 -1.04 20.03 3.53
N SER A 100 -0.44 18.92 3.12
CA SER A 100 -1.21 17.78 2.64
C SER A 100 -0.91 16.53 3.45
N GLU A 101 -1.91 15.67 3.52
CA GLU A 101 -1.79 14.32 4.06
C GLU A 101 -2.43 13.32 3.11
N VAL A 102 -1.96 12.08 3.21
CA VAL A 102 -2.42 10.97 2.38
C VAL A 102 -3.10 9.94 3.26
N GLY A 103 -4.39 9.77 3.04
CA GLY A 103 -5.20 8.71 3.61
C GLY A 103 -4.95 7.42 2.84
N VAL A 104 -4.82 6.31 3.54
CA VAL A 104 -4.64 4.98 2.95
C VAL A 104 -5.50 3.96 3.68
N ARG A 105 -6.12 3.05 2.91
CA ARG A 105 -6.98 1.99 3.43
C ARG A 105 -6.97 0.78 2.51
N VAL A 106 -7.25 -0.40 3.05
CA VAL A 106 -7.52 -1.63 2.30
C VAL A 106 -9.02 -1.76 2.04
N VAL A 107 -9.39 -1.86 0.77
CA VAL A 107 -10.81 -1.96 0.38
C VAL A 107 -11.23 -3.37 0.01
N LYS A 108 -10.29 -4.23 -0.38
CA LYS A 108 -10.56 -5.62 -0.77
C LYS A 108 -9.34 -6.51 -0.51
N VAL A 109 -9.56 -7.71 0.03
CA VAL A 109 -8.54 -8.76 0.19
C VAL A 109 -9.00 -10.01 -0.58
N GLY A 110 -8.27 -10.39 -1.62
CA GLY A 110 -8.51 -11.60 -2.42
C GLY A 110 -7.64 -12.77 -1.97
N HIS A 111 -7.44 -13.75 -2.87
CA HIS A 111 -6.63 -14.94 -2.57
C HIS A 111 -5.12 -14.63 -2.52
N THR A 112 -4.57 -13.97 -3.54
CA THR A 112 -3.13 -13.63 -3.65
C THR A 112 -2.88 -12.13 -3.77
N SER A 113 -3.93 -11.31 -3.73
CA SER A 113 -3.84 -9.87 -3.96
C SER A 113 -4.82 -9.10 -3.10
N TYR A 114 -4.49 -7.86 -2.75
CA TYR A 114 -5.36 -6.94 -2.07
C TYR A 114 -5.34 -5.57 -2.74
N VAL A 115 -6.36 -4.77 -2.48
CA VAL A 115 -6.57 -3.47 -3.10
C VAL A 115 -6.56 -2.41 -2.02
N MET A 116 -5.80 -1.34 -2.28
CA MET A 116 -5.79 -0.15 -1.44
C MET A 116 -6.36 1.04 -2.18
N GLU A 117 -6.99 1.94 -1.44
CA GLU A 117 -7.37 3.27 -1.89
C GLU A 117 -6.54 4.33 -1.17
N HIS A 118 -6.32 5.43 -1.86
CA HIS A 118 -5.52 6.56 -1.41
C HIS A 118 -6.30 7.87 -1.61
N CYS A 119 -6.10 8.83 -0.72
CA CYS A 119 -6.69 10.16 -0.83
C CYS A 119 -5.70 11.20 -0.35
N ILE A 120 -5.34 12.17 -1.19
CA ILE A 120 -4.52 13.33 -0.80
C ILE A 120 -5.46 14.50 -0.53
N ARG A 121 -5.43 15.03 0.69
CA ARG A 121 -6.24 16.19 1.08
C ARG A 121 -5.42 17.23 1.81
N ASP A 122 -5.99 18.42 1.97
CA ASP A 122 -5.44 19.49 2.79
C ASP A 122 -5.60 19.13 4.28
N THR A 123 -4.57 19.36 5.11
CA THR A 123 -4.61 19.07 6.55
C THR A 123 -5.43 20.08 7.35
N ASN A 124 -5.69 21.27 6.80
CA ASN A 124 -6.47 22.31 7.45
C ASN A 124 -7.92 22.33 6.95
N GLU A 125 -8.15 21.94 5.70
CA GLU A 125 -9.45 21.90 5.05
C GLU A 125 -9.70 20.50 4.45
N HIS A 126 -10.17 19.56 5.27
CA HIS A 126 -10.27 18.15 4.88
C HIS A 126 -11.22 17.85 3.70
N GLU A 127 -12.08 18.81 3.31
CA GLU A 127 -12.94 18.70 2.13
C GLU A 127 -12.19 19.05 0.82
N ARG A 128 -11.05 19.73 0.92
CA ARG A 128 -10.18 20.05 -0.21
C ARG A 128 -9.34 18.84 -0.57
N ILE A 129 -9.86 18.05 -1.52
CA ILE A 129 -9.18 16.86 -2.04
C ILE A 129 -8.35 17.23 -3.27
N PHE A 130 -7.07 16.86 -3.25
CA PHE A 130 -6.16 17.09 -4.36
C PHE A 130 -6.08 15.92 -5.34
N ALA A 131 -6.05 14.70 -4.82
CA ALA A 131 -6.00 13.50 -5.65
C ALA A 131 -6.60 12.30 -4.92
N THR A 132 -7.11 11.35 -5.69
CA THR A 132 -7.43 10.01 -5.19
C THR A 132 -6.67 8.97 -5.97
N GLY A 133 -6.41 7.82 -5.35
CA GLY A 133 -5.63 6.77 -5.97
C GLY A 133 -6.12 5.39 -5.61
N ARG A 134 -5.71 4.42 -6.41
CA ARG A 134 -5.97 3.01 -6.20
C ARG A 134 -4.68 2.24 -6.48
N SER A 135 -4.35 1.27 -5.64
CA SER A 135 -3.25 0.35 -5.89
C SER A 135 -3.67 -1.10 -5.67
N VAL A 136 -3.31 -1.97 -6.60
CA VAL A 136 -3.45 -3.42 -6.47
C VAL A 136 -2.09 -4.00 -6.11
N MET A 137 -2.05 -4.65 -4.96
CA MET A 137 -0.85 -5.29 -4.42
C MET A 137 -1.00 -6.81 -4.53
N VAL A 138 0.06 -7.50 -4.92
CA VAL A 138 0.11 -8.96 -4.98
C VAL A 138 1.10 -9.44 -3.93
N TRP A 139 0.69 -10.42 -3.14
CA TRP A 139 1.57 -11.14 -2.24
C TRP A 139 2.31 -12.20 -3.03
N CYS A 140 3.64 -12.16 -3.01
CA CYS A 140 4.47 -13.04 -3.84
C CYS A 140 5.54 -13.73 -3.00
N ASP A 141 5.85 -14.95 -3.42
CA ASP A 141 7.12 -15.58 -3.14
C ASP A 141 8.17 -14.98 -4.09
N TYR A 142 9.21 -14.37 -3.53
CA TYR A 142 10.26 -13.71 -4.29
C TYR A 142 11.25 -14.70 -4.89
N HIS A 143 11.47 -15.88 -4.29
CA HIS A 143 12.33 -16.91 -4.85
C HIS A 143 11.74 -17.50 -6.11
N THR A 144 10.43 -17.79 -6.13
CA THR A 144 9.78 -18.33 -7.34
C THR A 144 9.26 -17.24 -8.28
N GLY A 145 9.09 -16.01 -7.78
CA GLY A 145 8.45 -14.90 -8.50
C GLY A 145 6.95 -15.10 -8.74
N ARG A 146 6.32 -16.06 -8.05
CA ARG A 146 4.92 -16.41 -8.23
C ARG A 146 4.05 -15.77 -7.15
N PRO A 147 2.78 -15.44 -7.47
CA PRO A 147 1.80 -15.08 -6.45
C PRO A 147 1.67 -16.19 -5.41
N TYR A 148 1.62 -15.83 -4.13
CA TYR A 148 1.45 -16.73 -3.00
C TYR A 148 0.17 -16.32 -2.24
N PRO A 149 -0.60 -17.29 -1.68
CA PRO A 149 -1.79 -16.95 -0.90
C PRO A 149 -1.48 -15.93 0.19
N ILE A 150 -2.37 -14.95 0.37
CA ILE A 150 -2.25 -13.98 1.47
C ILE A 150 -2.33 -14.76 2.79
N PRO A 151 -1.32 -14.68 3.67
CA PRO A 151 -1.35 -15.39 4.95
C PRO A 151 -2.54 -14.96 5.80
N GLN A 152 -3.13 -15.89 6.56
CA GLN A 152 -4.26 -15.57 7.43
C GLN A 152 -3.91 -14.47 8.45
N ALA A 153 -2.68 -14.49 8.99
CA ALA A 153 -2.18 -13.45 9.90
C ALA A 153 -2.16 -12.06 9.25
N LEU A 154 -1.78 -11.97 7.96
CA LEU A 154 -1.83 -10.72 7.21
C LEU A 154 -3.27 -10.27 6.94
N ARG A 155 -4.18 -11.20 6.62
CA ARG A 155 -5.61 -10.91 6.48
C ARG A 155 -6.19 -10.35 7.78
N HIS A 156 -5.97 -11.03 8.91
CA HIS A 156 -6.44 -10.55 10.21
C HIS A 156 -5.87 -9.18 10.56
N ALA A 157 -4.59 -8.93 10.29
CA ALA A 157 -3.99 -7.62 10.51
C ALA A 157 -4.67 -6.51 9.68
N PHE A 158 -5.08 -6.80 8.43
CA PHE A 158 -5.89 -5.86 7.67
C PHE A 158 -7.28 -5.65 8.29
N GLU A 159 -7.92 -6.70 8.79
CA GLU A 159 -9.25 -6.60 9.41
C GLU A 159 -9.23 -5.78 10.70
N GLU A 160 -8.20 -5.96 11.52
CA GLU A 160 -7.96 -5.15 12.72
C GLU A 160 -7.74 -3.67 12.37
N MET A 161 -6.88 -3.41 11.38
CA MET A 161 -6.55 -2.04 10.95
C MET A 161 -7.76 -1.32 10.34
N GLU A 162 -8.61 -2.04 9.61
CA GLU A 162 -9.78 -1.49 8.92
C GLU A 162 -11.05 -1.53 9.78
N GLY A 163 -11.00 -2.18 10.95
CA GLY A 163 -12.14 -2.35 11.86
C GLY A 163 -13.31 -3.11 11.22
N ARG A 164 -13.03 -3.99 10.25
CA ARG A 164 -14.05 -4.77 9.53
C ARG A 164 -13.46 -6.05 8.93
N GLU A 165 -14.30 -7.06 8.77
CA GLU A 165 -13.93 -8.30 8.08
C GLU A 165 -13.91 -8.13 6.56
N PHE A 166 -13.07 -8.92 5.91
CA PHE A 166 -13.05 -9.05 4.46
C PHE A 166 -13.67 -10.39 4.05
N PRO A 167 -14.59 -10.42 3.07
CA PRO A 167 -15.12 -11.67 2.56
C PRO A 167 -14.02 -12.64 2.16
N GLU A 168 -14.24 -13.93 2.42
CA GLU A 168 -13.37 -14.99 1.93
C GLU A 168 -13.26 -14.92 0.41
N PRO A 169 -12.08 -15.20 -0.16
CA PRO A 169 -11.92 -15.26 -1.61
C PRO A 169 -12.88 -16.32 -2.18
N ALA A 170 -13.54 -16.00 -3.29
CA ALA A 170 -14.23 -17.03 -4.05
C ALA A 170 -13.22 -18.09 -4.51
N VAL A 171 -13.56 -19.37 -4.31
CA VAL A 171 -12.78 -20.56 -4.69
C VAL A 171 -12.55 -20.62 -6.19
#